data_AF-A0A023C0Z9-F1
#
_entry.id   AF-A0A023C0Z9-F1
#
_cell.length_a   1.000
_cell.length_b   1.000
_cell.length_c   1.000
_cell.angle_alpha   90.00
_cell.angle_beta   90.00
_cell.angle_gamma   90.00
#
_symmetry.space_group_name_H-M   'P 1'
#
loop_
_entity.id
_entity.type
_entity.pdbx_description
1 polymer ?
#
loop_
_entity_poly.entity_id
_entity_poly.type
_entity_poly.pdbx_seq_one_letter_code
_entity_poly.pdbx_strand_id
1 'polypeptide(L)'
;MTALSSGQDVSEKRISELIDKLSWESVTIDCNYILVLTQSDSISNELVEIGEPTKEKLLKALKNPEKSVAIHVILTRIFDDKKRKINGIGTKYIYKNCKESIGWHHVYNGITWEWTSEKGQDITQEQIDLAYNYWDKKLILKEKVKMPNSERIFERLTKEDNIKYPCIDNKNYENNSENIKFTDLKKVIGLRVDNKNLEMLMQRLGNDTINSYHNDSYFIENSPDGIEFKFASNDSLIRIFLTKDYKGTLWNNISFKYKKRKIERKLPKPDERKSGGGKQERFWYREPNLEIFFNSDETIKYIMIGL
;
A
#
# COMPACT_ATOMS: atom_id res chain seq x y z
N MET A 1 47.37 -23.87 44.40
CA MET A 1 46.19 -24.36 43.67
C MET A 1 45.15 -23.28 43.71
N THR A 2 44.94 -22.64 42.56
CA THR A 2 44.00 -21.55 42.35
C THR A 2 42.58 -22.09 42.46
N ALA A 3 41.82 -21.61 43.44
CA ALA A 3 40.40 -21.94 43.57
C ALA A 3 39.66 -21.33 42.37
N LEU A 4 39.04 -22.20 41.58
CA LEU A 4 38.14 -21.83 40.49
C LEU A 4 36.90 -21.13 41.04
N SER A 5 36.64 -19.95 40.49
CA SER A 5 35.49 -19.07 40.72
C SER A 5 34.18 -19.75 40.30
N SER A 6 33.58 -20.54 41.20
CA SER A 6 32.28 -21.20 40.95
C SER A 6 31.09 -20.24 40.93
N GLY A 7 31.27 -18.98 41.35
CA GLY A 7 30.23 -17.95 41.37
C GLY A 7 30.06 -17.17 40.06
N GLN A 8 31.12 -17.00 39.25
CA GLN A 8 31.02 -16.30 37.96
C GLN A 8 30.33 -17.15 36.89
N ASP A 9 30.58 -18.47 36.89
CA ASP A 9 30.07 -19.41 35.88
C ASP A 9 28.54 -19.55 35.92
N VAL A 10 27.94 -19.48 37.12
CA VAL A 10 26.48 -19.58 37.33
C VAL A 10 25.76 -18.32 36.84
N SER A 11 26.34 -17.14 37.10
CA SER A 11 25.80 -15.85 36.63
C SER A 11 25.83 -15.77 35.10
N GLU A 12 26.94 -16.20 34.51
CA GLU A 12 27.10 -16.21 33.06
C GLU A 12 26.14 -17.14 32.35
N LYS A 13 25.95 -18.36 32.86
CA LYS A 13 25.01 -19.33 32.30
C LYS A 13 23.58 -18.82 32.35
N ARG A 14 23.19 -18.19 33.48
CA ARG A 14 21.86 -17.59 33.63
C ARG A 14 21.58 -16.51 32.60
N ILE A 15 22.53 -15.61 32.35
CA ILE A 15 22.38 -14.55 31.33
C ILE A 15 22.15 -15.17 29.94
N SER A 16 22.91 -16.20 29.57
CA SER A 16 22.72 -16.89 28.30
C SER A 16 21.33 -17.52 28.19
N GLU A 17 20.88 -18.24 29.23
CA GLU A 17 19.54 -18.86 29.26
C GLU A 17 18.40 -17.83 29.14
N LEU A 18 18.57 -16.65 29.73
CA LEU A 18 17.60 -15.56 29.61
C LEU A 18 17.57 -15.00 28.18
N ILE A 19 18.74 -14.76 27.58
CA ILE A 19 18.86 -14.23 26.21
C ILE A 19 18.30 -15.21 25.16
N ASP A 20 18.45 -16.52 25.37
CA ASP A 20 17.95 -17.54 24.45
C ASP A 20 16.43 -17.64 24.42
N LYS A 21 15.75 -17.16 25.47
CA LYS A 21 14.29 -17.11 25.55
C LYS A 21 13.68 -15.81 25.02
N LEU A 22 14.51 -14.83 24.64
CA LEU A 22 14.02 -13.60 24.04
C LEU A 22 13.46 -13.83 22.64
N SER A 23 12.39 -13.11 22.32
CA SER A 23 11.72 -13.14 21.03
C SER A 23 11.05 -11.78 20.74
N TRP A 24 10.37 -11.67 19.60
CA TRP A 24 9.50 -10.54 19.28
C TRP A 24 8.43 -10.25 20.33
N GLU A 25 7.96 -11.28 21.04
CA GLU A 25 6.93 -11.16 22.08
C GLU A 25 7.48 -10.64 23.40
N SER A 26 8.82 -10.59 23.55
CA SER A 26 9.49 -10.05 24.73
C SER A 26 9.42 -8.52 24.83
N VAL A 27 8.74 -7.85 23.89
CA VAL A 27 8.43 -6.42 23.93
C VAL A 27 7.04 -6.21 23.36
N THR A 28 6.22 -5.38 24.01
CA THR A 28 4.97 -4.91 23.43
C THR A 28 4.90 -3.40 23.39
N ILE A 29 3.91 -2.92 22.64
CA ILE A 29 3.60 -1.51 22.54
C ILE A 29 2.32 -1.30 23.35
N ASP A 30 2.37 -0.41 24.33
CA ASP A 30 1.19 -0.06 25.13
C ASP A 30 0.23 0.87 24.35
N CYS A 31 -0.94 1.12 24.92
CA CYS A 31 -1.96 2.00 24.33
C CYS A 31 -1.50 3.46 24.17
N ASN A 32 -0.39 3.86 24.80
CA ASN A 32 0.19 5.20 24.70
C ASN A 32 1.33 5.26 23.67
N TYR A 33 1.51 4.23 22.83
CA TYR A 33 2.59 4.14 21.87
C TYR A 33 3.96 4.20 22.56
N ILE A 34 4.10 3.47 23.67
CA ILE A 34 5.37 3.29 24.36
C ILE A 34 5.77 1.82 24.23
N LEU A 35 7.05 1.57 23.97
CA LEU A 35 7.59 0.22 24.13
C LEU A 35 7.72 -0.12 25.62
N VAL A 36 6.94 -1.12 26.01
CA VAL A 36 6.89 -1.65 27.36
C VAL A 36 7.38 -3.09 27.33
N LEU A 37 8.17 -3.44 28.34
CA LEU A 37 8.45 -4.82 28.66
C LEU A 37 7.19 -5.40 29.35
N THR A 38 6.51 -6.39 28.75
CA THR A 38 5.29 -7.04 29.26
C THR A 38 5.45 -7.73 30.62
N GLN A 39 4.33 -8.13 31.24
CA GLN A 39 4.35 -8.93 32.48
C GLN A 39 4.75 -10.41 32.27
N SER A 40 4.66 -10.96 31.05
CA SER A 40 5.34 -12.21 30.69
C SER A 40 6.88 -12.06 30.68
N ASP A 41 7.39 -10.82 30.75
CA ASP A 41 8.80 -10.46 30.72
C ASP A 41 9.49 -10.53 32.09
N SER A 42 9.26 -11.60 32.84
CA SER A 42 10.20 -11.91 33.93
C SER A 42 11.64 -11.93 33.41
N ILE A 43 11.83 -12.35 32.16
CA ILE A 43 13.14 -12.51 31.51
C ILE A 43 13.76 -11.17 31.09
N SER A 44 13.04 -10.33 30.33
CA SER A 44 13.58 -9.03 29.88
C SER A 44 13.83 -8.09 31.04
N ASN A 45 12.92 -8.08 32.04
CA ASN A 45 13.11 -7.27 33.24
C ASN A 45 14.27 -7.78 34.10
N GLU A 46 14.44 -9.11 34.26
CA GLU A 46 15.59 -9.68 34.95
C GLU A 46 16.90 -9.32 34.25
N LEU A 47 16.96 -9.32 32.91
CA LEU A 47 18.14 -8.87 32.17
C LEU A 47 18.45 -7.37 32.40
N VAL A 48 17.42 -6.52 32.46
CA VAL A 48 17.58 -5.10 32.80
C VAL A 48 18.06 -4.93 34.24
N GLU A 49 17.54 -5.71 35.19
CA GLU A 49 17.93 -5.70 36.61
C GLU A 49 19.36 -6.17 36.82
N ILE A 50 19.81 -7.23 36.12
CA ILE A 50 21.21 -7.66 36.10
C ILE A 50 22.08 -6.51 35.59
N GLY A 51 21.66 -5.83 34.52
CA GLY A 51 22.27 -4.58 34.07
C GLY A 51 23.58 -4.78 33.32
N GLU A 52 24.61 -4.00 33.67
CA GLU A 52 25.89 -3.91 32.94
C GLU A 52 26.59 -5.25 32.63
N PRO A 53 26.58 -6.28 33.51
CA PRO A 53 27.17 -7.59 33.21
C PRO A 53 26.58 -8.31 31.99
N THR A 54 25.37 -7.96 31.56
CA THR A 54 24.71 -8.58 30.39
C THR A 54 25.24 -8.08 29.04
N LYS A 55 25.97 -6.95 29.04
CA LYS A 55 26.37 -6.17 27.84
C LYS A 55 26.88 -7.02 26.68
N GLU A 56 27.95 -7.80 26.91
CA GLU A 56 28.66 -8.48 25.82
C GLU A 56 27.82 -9.60 25.19
N LYS A 57 27.06 -10.32 26.03
CA LYS A 57 26.18 -11.40 25.56
C LYS A 57 24.99 -10.85 24.81
N LEU A 58 24.37 -9.76 25.29
CA LEU A 58 23.32 -9.05 24.58
C LEU A 58 23.82 -8.54 23.23
N LEU A 59 24.98 -7.87 23.19
CA LEU A 59 25.56 -7.36 21.95
C LEU A 59 25.83 -8.45 20.92
N LYS A 60 26.35 -9.62 21.36
CA LYS A 60 26.56 -10.77 20.48
C LYS A 60 25.24 -11.33 19.94
N ALA A 61 24.21 -11.42 20.80
CA ALA A 61 22.90 -11.97 20.44
C ALA A 61 22.05 -11.00 19.60
N LEU A 62 22.34 -9.70 19.61
CA LEU A 62 21.63 -8.67 18.84
C LEU A 62 21.60 -8.96 17.34
N LYS A 63 22.58 -9.72 16.83
CA LYS A 63 22.66 -10.11 15.41
C LYS A 63 21.59 -11.12 14.97
N ASN A 64 20.81 -11.67 15.89
CA ASN A 64 19.71 -12.57 15.57
C ASN A 64 18.39 -11.78 15.40
N PRO A 65 17.80 -11.74 14.18
CA PRO A 65 16.59 -10.98 13.88
C PRO A 65 15.41 -11.21 14.84
N GLU A 66 15.22 -12.45 15.31
CA GLU A 66 14.08 -12.82 16.17
C GLU A 66 14.10 -12.13 17.55
N LYS A 67 15.27 -11.65 17.99
CA LYS A 67 15.47 -11.02 19.28
C LYS A 67 16.14 -9.65 19.21
N SER A 68 16.50 -9.18 18.02
CA SER A 68 17.21 -7.91 17.83
C SER A 68 16.49 -6.73 18.49
N VAL A 69 15.17 -6.59 18.27
CA VAL A 69 14.39 -5.48 18.83
C VAL A 69 14.32 -5.56 20.35
N ALA A 70 14.05 -6.74 20.91
CA ALA A 70 14.02 -6.94 22.36
C ALA A 70 15.35 -6.59 23.02
N ILE A 71 16.46 -7.07 22.46
CA ILE A 71 17.79 -6.78 22.95
C ILE A 71 18.10 -5.28 22.86
N HIS A 72 17.73 -4.62 21.76
CA HIS A 72 17.94 -3.18 21.59
C HIS A 72 17.18 -2.35 22.65
N VAL A 73 15.95 -2.76 22.98
CA VAL A 73 15.15 -2.14 24.04
C VAL A 73 15.80 -2.35 25.41
N ILE A 74 16.23 -3.57 25.72
CA ILE A 74 16.93 -3.89 26.98
C ILE A 74 18.21 -3.05 27.12
N LEU A 75 19.06 -2.99 26.10
CA LEU A 75 20.29 -2.18 26.11
C LEU A 75 19.98 -0.69 26.30
N THR A 76 18.92 -0.18 25.65
CA THR A 76 18.46 1.21 25.83
C THR A 76 18.07 1.47 27.28
N ARG A 77 17.31 0.56 27.90
CA ARG A 77 16.88 0.67 29.30
C ARG A 77 18.05 0.65 30.29
N ILE A 78 19.05 -0.19 30.06
CA ILE A 78 20.23 -0.31 30.94
C ILE A 78 21.10 0.94 30.85
N PHE A 79 21.41 1.40 29.63
CA PHE A 79 22.51 2.35 29.42
C PHE A 79 22.07 3.79 29.11
N ASP A 80 20.91 3.99 28.50
CA ASP A 80 20.43 5.32 28.08
C ASP A 80 19.32 5.87 28.96
N ASP A 81 18.48 5.00 29.52
CA ASP A 81 17.23 5.42 30.14
C ASP A 81 17.35 5.74 31.65
N LYS A 82 18.50 6.30 32.06
CA LYS A 82 18.85 6.59 33.47
C LYS A 82 17.91 7.57 34.19
N LYS A 83 16.93 8.18 33.49
CA LYS A 83 15.93 9.09 34.05
C LYS A 83 14.47 8.64 33.86
N ARG A 84 14.19 7.40 33.43
CA ARG A 84 12.83 6.96 33.05
C ARG A 84 12.15 7.95 32.09
N LYS A 85 12.93 8.60 31.21
CA LYS A 85 12.33 9.40 30.12
C LYS A 85 11.95 8.42 29.04
N ILE A 86 10.78 7.84 29.24
CA ILE A 86 10.16 6.96 28.26
C ILE A 86 10.02 7.76 26.96
N ASN A 87 10.97 7.59 26.05
CA ASN A 87 10.84 8.09 24.70
C ASN A 87 9.77 7.23 24.03
N GLY A 88 8.69 7.87 23.56
CA GLY A 88 7.62 7.18 22.83
C GLY A 88 8.17 6.49 21.57
N ILE A 89 7.46 5.45 21.12
CA ILE A 89 7.72 4.82 19.84
C ILE A 89 7.22 5.73 18.72
N GLY A 90 8.09 6.00 17.75
CA GLY A 90 7.66 6.57 16.50
C GLY A 90 6.91 5.52 15.69
N THR A 91 5.72 5.83 15.18
CA THR A 91 4.97 4.89 14.31
C THR A 91 4.58 5.60 13.02
N LYS A 92 4.83 4.94 11.89
CA LYS A 92 4.39 5.39 10.57
C LYS A 92 3.62 4.27 9.90
N TYR A 93 2.38 4.54 9.51
CA TYR A 93 1.58 3.57 8.76
C TYR A 93 2.10 3.37 7.34
N ILE A 94 1.98 2.13 6.86
CA ILE A 94 2.29 1.70 5.50
C ILE A 94 0.95 1.58 4.77
N TYR A 95 0.80 2.37 3.70
CA TYR A 95 -0.40 2.38 2.89
C TYR A 95 -0.15 1.83 1.50
N LYS A 96 -1.05 0.96 1.05
CA LYS A 96 -1.21 0.57 -0.35
C LYS A 96 -2.30 1.43 -0.98
N ASN A 97 -2.08 1.88 -2.22
CA ASN A 97 -3.03 2.70 -2.97
C ASN A 97 -3.54 3.93 -2.19
N CYS A 98 -2.67 4.56 -1.38
CA CYS A 98 -2.96 5.70 -0.51
C CYS A 98 -4.04 5.51 0.58
N LYS A 99 -4.69 4.35 0.70
CA LYS A 99 -5.88 4.18 1.55
C LYS A 99 -5.90 2.91 2.37
N GLU A 100 -5.35 1.84 1.84
CA GLU A 100 -5.36 0.54 2.50
C GLU A 100 -4.13 0.45 3.43
N SER A 101 -4.36 0.53 4.74
CA SER A 101 -3.31 0.28 5.72
C SER A 101 -2.94 -1.20 5.69
N ILE A 102 -1.73 -1.53 5.23
CA ILE A 102 -1.22 -2.90 5.12
C ILE A 102 -0.21 -3.25 6.22
N GLY A 103 0.15 -2.27 7.04
CA GLY A 103 1.13 -2.43 8.09
C GLY A 103 1.58 -1.09 8.68
N TRP A 104 2.66 -1.14 9.44
CA TRP A 104 3.29 0.04 10.00
C TRP A 104 4.78 -0.20 10.25
N HIS A 105 5.54 0.88 10.08
CA HIS A 105 6.91 1.01 10.55
C HIS A 105 6.91 1.51 11.99
N HIS A 106 7.78 0.94 12.79
CA HIS A 106 8.11 1.39 14.11
C HIS A 106 9.52 1.97 14.14
N VAL A 107 9.71 3.03 14.94
CA VAL A 107 10.99 3.72 15.12
C VAL A 107 11.24 3.89 16.62
N TYR A 108 12.33 3.30 17.11
CA TYR A 108 12.71 3.47 18.51
C TYR A 108 14.23 3.58 18.65
N ASN A 109 14.69 4.65 19.30
CA ASN A 109 16.11 4.93 19.49
C ASN A 109 16.94 4.71 18.21
N GLY A 110 16.47 5.27 17.10
CA GLY A 110 17.17 5.28 15.81
C GLY A 110 17.05 4.04 14.93
N ILE A 111 16.49 2.93 15.43
CA ILE A 111 16.29 1.72 14.63
C ILE A 111 14.85 1.65 14.12
N THR A 112 14.67 0.95 13.01
CA THR A 112 13.35 0.69 12.41
C THR A 112 13.06 -0.79 12.25
N TRP A 113 11.81 -1.18 12.49
CA TRP A 113 11.28 -2.49 12.11
C TRP A 113 9.84 -2.32 11.61
N GLU A 114 9.35 -3.28 10.85
CA GLU A 114 8.01 -3.22 10.27
C GLU A 114 7.14 -4.38 10.75
N TRP A 115 5.84 -4.13 10.84
CA TRP A 115 4.83 -5.18 10.86
C TRP A 115 3.97 -5.04 9.61
N THR A 116 3.72 -6.16 8.93
CA THR A 116 2.75 -6.23 7.82
C THR A 116 1.79 -7.39 8.04
N SER A 117 0.57 -7.28 7.51
CA SER A 117 -0.41 -8.37 7.58
C SER A 117 0.06 -9.66 6.92
N GLU A 118 0.91 -9.56 5.89
CA GLU A 118 1.43 -10.70 5.13
C GLU A 118 2.59 -11.42 5.84
N LYS A 119 3.51 -10.68 6.45
CA LYS A 119 4.77 -11.23 6.99
C LYS A 119 4.85 -11.25 8.51
N GLY A 120 3.94 -10.56 9.21
CA GLY A 120 4.11 -10.30 10.63
C GLY A 120 5.23 -9.29 10.90
N GLN A 121 5.94 -9.47 12.02
CA GLN A 121 7.07 -8.62 12.42
C GLN A 121 8.32 -8.95 11.61
N ASP A 122 9.02 -7.93 11.12
CA ASP A 122 10.27 -8.08 10.38
C ASP A 122 11.24 -6.92 10.67
N ILE A 123 12.54 -7.22 10.64
CA ILE A 123 13.63 -6.24 10.76
C ILE A 123 14.73 -6.57 9.75
N THR A 124 15.17 -5.55 9.02
CA THR A 124 16.19 -5.73 7.99
C THR A 124 17.58 -5.87 8.61
N GLN A 125 18.47 -6.59 7.90
CA GLN A 125 19.87 -6.74 8.33
C GLN A 125 20.57 -5.39 8.51
N GLU A 126 20.26 -4.39 7.67
CA GLU A 126 20.79 -3.03 7.79
C GLU A 126 20.47 -2.41 9.16
N GLN A 127 19.25 -2.62 9.67
CA GLN A 127 18.83 -2.09 10.96
C GLN A 127 19.46 -2.86 12.13
N ILE A 128 19.64 -4.18 11.98
CA ILE A 128 20.40 -5.00 12.93
C ILE A 128 21.85 -4.51 13.04
N ASP A 129 22.50 -4.29 11.89
CA ASP A 129 23.88 -3.81 11.82
C ASP A 129 24.02 -2.40 12.38
N LEU A 130 23.04 -1.52 12.11
CA LEU A 130 22.98 -0.18 12.70
C LEU A 130 22.92 -0.25 14.24
N ALA A 131 22.03 -1.09 14.78
CA ALA A 131 21.90 -1.29 16.22
C ALA A 131 23.20 -1.85 16.84
N TYR A 132 23.78 -2.88 16.23
CA TYR A 132 25.04 -3.49 16.66
C TYR A 132 26.17 -2.48 16.68
N ASN A 133 26.39 -1.76 15.58
CA ASN A 133 27.47 -0.80 15.44
C ASN A 133 27.32 0.36 16.44
N TYR A 134 26.10 0.80 16.73
CA TYR A 134 25.86 1.82 17.75
C TYR A 134 26.30 1.33 19.14
N TRP A 135 25.83 0.16 19.55
CA TRP A 135 26.11 -0.36 20.88
C TRP A 135 27.56 -0.80 21.07
N ASP A 136 28.17 -1.40 20.04
CA ASP A 136 29.58 -1.77 20.05
C ASP A 136 30.47 -0.53 20.21
N LYS A 137 30.27 0.49 19.38
CA LYS A 137 31.00 1.76 19.49
C LYS A 137 30.80 2.42 20.85
N LYS A 138 29.57 2.42 21.35
CA LYS A 138 29.23 3.10 22.61
C LYS A 138 29.77 2.38 23.85
N LEU A 139 29.62 1.05 23.92
CA LEU A 139 29.82 0.28 25.14
C LEU A 139 31.14 -0.51 25.16
N ILE A 140 31.71 -0.82 23.99
CA ILE A 140 33.00 -1.49 23.84
C ILE A 140 34.09 -0.46 23.53
N LEU A 141 33.92 0.31 22.45
CA LEU A 141 34.91 1.32 22.04
C LEU A 141 34.83 2.63 22.84
N LYS A 142 33.75 2.82 23.60
CA LYS A 142 33.48 4.01 24.43
C LYS A 142 33.48 5.33 23.63
N GLU A 143 33.06 5.25 22.37
CA GLU A 143 32.96 6.39 21.47
C GLU A 143 31.66 7.19 21.70
N LYS A 144 31.72 8.49 21.40
CA LYS A 144 30.54 9.35 21.38
C LYS A 144 29.78 9.15 20.08
N VAL A 145 28.75 8.30 20.13
CA VAL A 145 27.87 8.01 19.00
C VAL A 145 26.50 8.68 19.13
N LYS A 146 25.86 8.92 17.99
CA LYS A 146 24.48 9.39 17.91
C LYS A 146 23.72 8.49 16.94
N MET A 147 22.50 8.13 17.34
CA MET A 147 21.56 7.47 16.45
C MET A 147 20.99 8.45 15.41
N PRO A 148 20.52 7.95 14.26
CA PRO A 148 19.81 8.77 13.29
C PRO A 148 18.59 9.45 13.92
N ASN A 149 18.28 10.67 13.47
CA ASN A 149 17.12 11.42 13.92
C ASN A 149 15.82 10.80 13.33
N SER A 150 14.82 10.59 14.18
CA SER A 150 13.50 10.06 13.81
C SER A 150 12.84 10.78 12.63
N GLU A 151 12.96 12.11 12.52
CA GLU A 151 12.39 12.89 11.41
C GLU A 151 12.98 12.44 10.06
N ARG A 152 14.31 12.32 9.98
CA ARG A 152 15.00 11.82 8.78
C ARG A 152 14.67 10.36 8.48
N ILE A 153 14.46 9.55 9.52
CA ILE A 153 14.01 8.17 9.37
C ILE A 153 12.62 8.15 8.71
N PHE A 154 11.68 8.94 9.20
CA PHE A 154 10.33 8.99 8.63
C PHE A 154 10.30 9.53 7.20
N GLU A 155 11.13 10.52 6.87
CA GLU A 155 11.29 10.98 5.49
C GLU A 155 11.82 9.88 4.57
N ARG A 156 12.82 9.12 5.01
CA ARG A 156 13.36 7.97 4.27
C ARG A 156 12.28 6.90 4.05
N LEU A 157 11.63 6.46 5.13
CA LEU A 157 10.57 5.44 5.07
C LEU A 157 9.42 5.87 4.16
N THR A 158 9.07 7.16 4.15
CA THR A 158 8.05 7.70 3.23
C THR A 158 8.47 7.54 1.77
N LYS A 159 9.73 7.82 1.44
CA LYS A 159 10.24 7.62 0.08
C LYS A 159 10.26 6.13 -0.31
N GLU A 160 10.74 5.28 0.58
CA GLU A 160 10.78 3.82 0.37
C GLU A 160 9.38 3.24 0.17
N ASP A 161 8.43 3.63 1.03
CA ASP A 161 7.03 3.20 0.91
C ASP A 161 6.38 3.72 -0.37
N ASN A 162 6.64 4.97 -0.77
CA ASN A 162 6.10 5.50 -2.03
C ASN A 162 6.69 4.80 -3.27
N ILE A 163 7.90 4.25 -3.18
CA ILE A 163 8.51 3.45 -4.25
C ILE A 163 7.90 2.04 -4.26
N LYS A 164 7.76 1.43 -3.09
CA LYS A 164 7.28 0.04 -2.91
C LYS A 164 5.77 -0.08 -3.13
N TYR A 165 5.03 0.93 -2.68
CA TYR A 165 3.57 1.04 -2.72
C TYR A 165 3.19 2.40 -3.31
N PRO A 166 3.41 2.60 -4.63
CA PRO A 166 3.09 3.87 -5.27
C PRO A 166 1.65 4.25 -4.98
N CYS A 167 1.51 5.51 -4.62
CA CYS A 167 0.25 6.08 -4.22
C CYS A 167 -0.62 6.29 -5.47
N ILE A 168 -1.46 5.31 -5.80
CA ILE A 168 -2.43 5.42 -6.90
C ILE A 168 -3.65 6.19 -6.37
N ASP A 169 -3.53 7.51 -6.24
CA ASP A 169 -4.64 8.39 -5.86
C ASP A 169 -5.56 8.66 -7.07
N ASN A 170 -6.59 7.83 -7.22
CA ASN A 170 -7.57 7.83 -8.31
C ASN A 170 -8.46 9.11 -8.43
N LYS A 171 -7.98 10.32 -8.09
CA LYS A 171 -8.79 11.55 -8.19
C LYS A 171 -8.11 12.82 -8.74
N ASN A 172 -6.80 12.84 -8.96
CA ASN A 172 -6.09 14.02 -9.48
C ASN A 172 -5.43 13.80 -10.85
N TYR A 173 -5.97 12.90 -11.67
CA TYR A 173 -5.48 12.72 -13.03
C TYR A 173 -6.15 13.71 -13.99
N GLU A 174 -5.34 14.29 -14.88
CA GLU A 174 -5.85 15.02 -16.02
C GLU A 174 -6.69 14.07 -16.87
N ASN A 175 -7.95 14.44 -17.09
CA ASN A 175 -8.82 13.72 -18.01
C ASN A 175 -8.38 14.07 -19.44
N ASN A 176 -7.78 13.11 -20.12
CA ASN A 176 -7.23 13.19 -21.46
C ASN A 176 -8.28 12.91 -22.56
N SER A 177 -9.48 12.50 -22.16
CA SER A 177 -10.56 12.17 -23.09
C SER A 177 -11.11 13.36 -23.89
N GLU A 178 -10.81 14.61 -23.50
CA GLU A 178 -11.31 15.82 -24.17
C GLU A 178 -11.04 15.83 -25.68
N ASN A 179 -9.89 15.29 -26.11
CA ASN A 179 -9.50 15.23 -27.52
C ASN A 179 -9.90 13.93 -28.23
N ILE A 180 -10.62 13.03 -27.55
CA ILE A 180 -11.08 11.77 -28.13
C ILE A 180 -12.46 11.98 -28.72
N LYS A 181 -12.60 11.67 -30.01
CA LYS A 181 -13.88 11.83 -30.71
C LYS A 181 -14.65 10.52 -30.72
N PHE A 182 -15.98 10.62 -30.72
CA PHE A 182 -16.86 9.47 -30.92
C PHE A 182 -16.48 8.64 -32.16
N THR A 183 -16.07 9.31 -33.24
CA THR A 183 -15.62 8.65 -34.48
C THR A 183 -14.34 7.85 -34.32
N ASP A 184 -13.46 8.24 -33.40
CA ASP A 184 -12.20 7.54 -33.14
C ASP A 184 -12.48 6.26 -32.35
N LEU A 185 -13.36 6.36 -31.34
CA LEU A 185 -13.84 5.21 -30.56
C LEU A 185 -14.53 4.17 -31.46
N LYS A 186 -15.35 4.61 -32.42
CA LYS A 186 -16.00 3.69 -33.36
C LYS A 186 -15.04 2.95 -34.27
N LYS A 187 -13.92 3.57 -34.67
CA LYS A 187 -12.95 2.97 -35.60
C LYS A 187 -12.15 1.83 -34.98
N VAL A 188 -12.06 1.79 -33.65
CA VAL A 188 -11.27 0.78 -32.95
C VAL A 188 -12.07 -0.43 -32.48
N ILE A 189 -13.40 -0.35 -32.53
CA ILE A 189 -14.27 -1.50 -32.26
C ILE A 189 -13.95 -2.65 -33.24
N GLY A 190 -13.78 -3.86 -32.71
CA GLY A 190 -13.40 -5.06 -33.44
C GLY A 190 -11.89 -5.24 -33.64
N LEU A 191 -11.07 -4.24 -33.32
CA LEU A 191 -9.61 -4.36 -33.41
C LEU A 191 -9.06 -5.18 -32.24
N ARG A 192 -7.95 -5.89 -32.49
CA ARG A 192 -7.21 -6.60 -31.44
C ARG A 192 -6.36 -5.63 -30.61
N VAL A 193 -6.05 -6.02 -29.38
CA VAL A 193 -5.24 -5.21 -28.44
C VAL A 193 -3.85 -4.82 -28.97
N ASP A 194 -3.28 -5.64 -29.86
CA ASP A 194 -1.99 -5.41 -30.52
C ASP A 194 -2.11 -4.54 -31.79
N ASN A 195 -3.31 -4.08 -32.15
CA ASN A 195 -3.50 -3.20 -33.29
C ASN A 195 -3.01 -1.79 -32.98
N LYS A 196 -2.11 -1.27 -33.82
CA LYS A 196 -1.51 0.07 -33.68
C LYS A 196 -2.52 1.20 -33.49
N ASN A 197 -3.69 1.18 -34.13
CA ASN A 197 -4.69 2.24 -33.98
C ASN A 197 -5.36 2.21 -32.60
N LEU A 198 -5.61 1.01 -32.07
CA LEU A 198 -6.16 0.84 -30.72
C LEU A 198 -5.09 1.15 -29.68
N GLU A 199 -3.87 0.68 -29.87
CA GLU A 199 -2.72 1.00 -29.01
C GLU A 199 -2.51 2.53 -28.92
N MET A 200 -2.49 3.24 -30.05
CA MET A 200 -2.36 4.70 -30.06
C MET A 200 -3.53 5.41 -29.36
N LEU A 201 -4.76 4.88 -29.46
CA LEU A 201 -5.89 5.42 -28.72
C LEU A 201 -5.70 5.22 -27.21
N MET A 202 -5.28 4.00 -26.81
CA MET A 202 -5.05 3.65 -25.42
C MET A 202 -3.86 4.41 -24.82
N GLN A 203 -2.80 4.70 -25.58
CA GLN A 203 -1.66 5.52 -25.12
C GLN A 203 -2.01 7.00 -24.95
N ARG A 204 -3.04 7.49 -25.65
CA ARG A 204 -3.56 8.86 -25.44
C ARG A 204 -4.40 8.95 -24.17
N LEU A 205 -4.96 7.83 -23.75
CA LEU A 205 -5.51 7.63 -22.42
C LEU A 205 -4.31 7.35 -21.50
N GLY A 206 -4.35 7.79 -20.25
CA GLY A 206 -3.16 7.70 -19.38
C GLY A 206 -2.72 6.25 -19.12
N ASN A 207 -1.58 6.09 -18.44
CA ASN A 207 -1.04 4.76 -18.08
C ASN A 207 -1.80 4.05 -16.94
N ASP A 208 -2.85 4.66 -16.39
CA ASP A 208 -3.55 4.16 -15.20
C ASP A 208 -4.73 3.27 -15.58
N THR A 209 -4.40 2.09 -16.09
CA THR A 209 -5.36 1.07 -16.50
C THR A 209 -5.61 0.05 -15.39
N ILE A 210 -6.88 -0.21 -15.08
CA ILE A 210 -7.27 -1.33 -14.21
C ILE A 210 -7.76 -2.47 -15.08
N ASN A 211 -7.11 -3.63 -14.96
CA ASN A 211 -7.51 -4.84 -15.68
C ASN A 211 -8.38 -5.74 -14.81
N SER A 212 -9.56 -6.10 -15.32
CA SER A 212 -10.47 -7.07 -14.68
C SER A 212 -10.73 -8.24 -15.61
N TYR A 213 -10.56 -9.47 -15.14
CA TYR A 213 -10.65 -10.68 -15.97
C TYR A 213 -11.87 -11.54 -15.61
N HIS A 214 -12.54 -12.04 -16.63
CA HIS A 214 -13.67 -12.98 -16.56
C HIS A 214 -13.43 -14.16 -17.52
N ASN A 215 -14.20 -15.23 -17.39
CA ASN A 215 -13.97 -16.48 -18.14
C ASN A 215 -13.94 -16.32 -19.67
N ASP A 216 -14.68 -15.34 -20.23
CA ASP A 216 -14.83 -15.12 -21.67
C ASP A 216 -14.39 -13.73 -22.14
N SER A 217 -13.96 -12.86 -21.22
CA SER A 217 -13.69 -11.46 -21.51
C SER A 217 -12.83 -10.81 -20.43
N TYR A 218 -12.22 -9.68 -20.77
CA TYR A 218 -11.55 -8.84 -19.80
C TYR A 218 -11.86 -7.37 -20.07
N PHE A 219 -11.70 -6.55 -19.04
CA PHE A 219 -11.93 -5.13 -19.08
C PHE A 219 -10.64 -4.38 -18.80
N ILE A 220 -10.48 -3.25 -19.48
CA ILE A 220 -9.44 -2.25 -19.21
C ILE A 220 -10.16 -0.94 -18.89
N GLU A 221 -10.15 -0.54 -17.62
CA GLU A 221 -10.80 0.67 -17.14
C GLU A 221 -9.82 1.85 -17.10
N ASN A 222 -10.23 2.99 -17.66
CA ASN A 222 -9.55 4.28 -17.57
C ASN A 222 -10.49 5.27 -16.85
N SER A 223 -10.67 5.06 -15.54
CA SER A 223 -11.67 5.76 -14.74
C SER A 223 -11.57 7.30 -14.82
N PRO A 224 -10.37 7.93 -14.81
CA PRO A 224 -10.25 9.40 -14.93
C PRO A 224 -10.83 9.95 -16.23
N ASP A 225 -10.72 9.18 -17.32
CA ASP A 225 -11.21 9.52 -18.65
C ASP A 225 -12.69 9.16 -18.85
N GLY A 226 -13.28 8.43 -17.90
CA GLY A 226 -14.65 7.92 -18.00
C GLY A 226 -14.82 6.93 -19.15
N ILE A 227 -13.77 6.16 -19.48
CA ILE A 227 -13.77 5.16 -20.56
C ILE A 227 -13.41 3.79 -20.01
N GLU A 228 -14.16 2.77 -20.40
CA GLU A 228 -13.86 1.37 -20.10
C GLU A 228 -13.93 0.56 -21.40
N PHE A 229 -12.92 -0.25 -21.64
CA PHE A 229 -12.81 -1.13 -22.80
C PHE A 229 -13.13 -2.56 -22.39
N LYS A 230 -14.01 -3.24 -23.11
CA LYS A 230 -14.25 -4.67 -22.95
C LYS A 230 -13.70 -5.43 -24.14
N PHE A 231 -12.84 -6.38 -23.84
CA PHE A 231 -12.23 -7.30 -24.79
C PHE A 231 -12.84 -8.70 -24.66
N ALA A 232 -12.95 -9.41 -25.77
CA ALA A 232 -13.20 -10.85 -25.76
C ALA A 232 -11.91 -11.61 -25.42
N SER A 233 -12.04 -12.91 -25.11
CA SER A 233 -10.90 -13.79 -24.80
C SER A 233 -9.86 -13.94 -25.93
N ASN A 234 -10.18 -13.52 -27.14
CA ASN A 234 -9.29 -13.48 -28.30
C ASN A 234 -8.62 -12.09 -28.50
N ASP A 235 -8.67 -11.25 -27.48
CA ASP A 235 -8.14 -9.87 -27.44
C ASP A 235 -8.82 -8.88 -28.40
N SER A 236 -9.97 -9.21 -29.00
CA SER A 236 -10.73 -8.27 -29.80
C SER A 236 -11.54 -7.31 -28.92
N LEU A 237 -11.42 -6.01 -29.15
CA LEU A 237 -12.23 -4.98 -28.50
C LEU A 237 -13.69 -5.08 -28.96
N ILE A 238 -14.57 -5.53 -28.08
CA ILE A 238 -15.99 -5.77 -28.42
C ILE A 238 -16.90 -4.61 -28.00
N ARG A 239 -16.56 -3.89 -26.92
CA ARG A 239 -17.38 -2.78 -26.41
C ARG A 239 -16.52 -1.70 -25.76
N ILE A 240 -17.02 -0.47 -25.83
CA ILE A 240 -16.50 0.69 -25.10
C ILE A 240 -17.65 1.27 -24.28
N PHE A 241 -17.45 1.49 -22.98
CA PHE A 241 -18.39 2.15 -22.09
C PHE A 241 -17.88 3.56 -21.78
N LEU A 242 -18.77 4.54 -21.87
CA LEU A 242 -18.51 5.93 -21.56
C LEU A 242 -19.38 6.36 -20.38
N THR A 243 -18.78 6.98 -19.38
CA THR A 243 -19.46 7.49 -18.19
C THR A 243 -19.52 9.02 -18.20
N LYS A 244 -20.18 9.61 -17.19
CA LYS A 244 -20.33 11.06 -17.02
C LYS A 244 -19.00 11.84 -17.00
N ASP A 245 -17.89 11.16 -16.71
CA ASP A 245 -16.57 11.77 -16.60
C ASP A 245 -15.91 11.94 -17.97
N TYR A 246 -16.40 11.26 -19.03
CA TYR A 246 -15.91 11.45 -20.40
C TYR A 246 -16.18 12.87 -20.90
N LYS A 247 -15.10 13.55 -21.31
CA LYS A 247 -15.10 14.95 -21.80
C LYS A 247 -15.04 15.08 -23.32
N GLY A 248 -14.78 13.98 -24.02
CA GLY A 248 -14.72 13.98 -25.47
C GLY A 248 -16.06 14.22 -26.16
N THR A 249 -16.05 14.23 -27.49
CA THR A 249 -17.29 14.41 -28.25
C THR A 249 -18.10 13.12 -28.31
N LEU A 250 -19.42 13.24 -28.16
CA LEU A 250 -20.39 12.15 -28.27
C LEU A 250 -21.22 12.26 -29.55
N TRP A 251 -21.83 11.15 -29.98
CA TRP A 251 -22.69 11.12 -31.15
C TRP A 251 -23.77 12.22 -31.11
N ASN A 252 -23.90 13.01 -32.18
CA ASN A 252 -24.81 14.16 -32.26
C ASN A 252 -24.68 15.17 -31.10
N ASN A 253 -23.48 15.30 -30.52
CA ASN A 253 -23.18 16.20 -29.39
C ASN A 253 -24.19 16.01 -28.24
N ILE A 254 -24.54 14.77 -27.94
CA ILE A 254 -25.29 14.46 -26.71
C ILE A 254 -24.42 14.76 -25.50
N SER A 255 -25.05 15.03 -24.36
CA SER A 255 -24.35 15.29 -23.09
C SER A 255 -24.97 14.43 -22.01
N PHE A 256 -24.15 13.91 -21.10
CA PHE A 256 -24.61 13.16 -19.93
C PHE A 256 -25.59 13.94 -19.04
N LYS A 257 -25.60 15.28 -19.14
CA LYS A 257 -26.59 16.14 -18.46
C LYS A 257 -27.98 16.07 -19.09
N TYR A 258 -28.14 15.48 -20.27
CA TYR A 258 -29.43 15.39 -20.95
C TYR A 258 -30.31 14.33 -20.27
N LYS A 259 -31.59 14.68 -20.10
CA LYS A 259 -32.64 13.73 -19.71
C LYS A 259 -33.16 12.98 -20.94
N LYS A 260 -33.76 11.81 -20.73
CA LYS A 260 -34.36 10.94 -21.76
C LYS A 260 -35.20 11.70 -22.79
N ARG A 261 -36.13 12.56 -22.35
CA ARG A 261 -36.98 13.37 -23.24
C ARG A 261 -36.19 14.26 -24.23
N LYS A 262 -35.02 14.78 -23.82
CA LYS A 262 -34.17 15.59 -24.70
C LYS A 262 -33.47 14.73 -25.75
N ILE A 263 -33.09 13.49 -25.39
CA ILE A 263 -32.53 12.51 -26.32
C ILE A 263 -33.56 12.15 -27.40
N GLU A 264 -34.80 11.85 -27.00
CA GLU A 264 -35.89 11.52 -27.94
C GLU A 264 -36.22 12.64 -28.93
N ARG A 265 -35.96 13.90 -28.56
CA ARG A 265 -36.16 15.05 -29.46
C ARG A 265 -34.97 15.33 -30.36
N LYS A 266 -33.75 15.02 -29.90
CA LYS A 266 -32.51 15.37 -30.60
C LYS A 266 -32.05 14.28 -31.55
N LEU A 267 -32.31 13.02 -31.21
CA LEU A 267 -31.89 11.86 -31.98
C LEU A 267 -33.07 11.27 -32.76
N PRO A 268 -32.80 10.46 -33.80
CA PRO A 268 -33.81 9.61 -34.40
C PRO A 268 -34.52 8.73 -33.36
N LYS A 269 -35.64 8.12 -33.77
CA LYS A 269 -36.29 7.09 -32.94
C LYS A 269 -35.31 5.90 -32.77
N PRO A 270 -35.11 5.37 -31.54
CA PRO A 270 -34.26 4.21 -31.36
C PRO A 270 -34.85 2.99 -32.06
N ASP A 271 -33.98 2.14 -32.60
CA ASP A 271 -34.33 0.88 -33.24
C ASP A 271 -34.92 -0.11 -32.24
N GLU A 272 -34.40 -0.10 -31.00
CA GLU A 272 -34.92 -0.92 -29.92
C GLU A 272 -34.94 -0.16 -28.58
N ARG A 273 -35.97 -0.45 -27.78
CA ARG A 273 -36.06 -0.05 -26.38
C ARG A 273 -36.17 -1.30 -25.51
N LYS A 274 -35.35 -1.41 -24.47
CA LYS A 274 -35.53 -2.45 -23.44
C LYS A 274 -35.59 -1.84 -22.05
N SER A 275 -36.45 -2.41 -21.20
CA SER A 275 -36.42 -2.13 -19.77
C SER A 275 -35.22 -2.86 -19.13
N GLY A 276 -34.50 -2.16 -18.26
CA GLY A 276 -33.40 -2.70 -17.45
C GLY A 276 -33.82 -3.15 -16.05
N GLY A 277 -35.13 -3.23 -15.78
CA GLY A 277 -35.69 -3.42 -14.43
C GLY A 277 -36.00 -2.08 -13.73
N GLY A 278 -37.11 -2.03 -13.00
CA GLY A 278 -37.61 -0.78 -12.42
C GLY A 278 -37.96 0.27 -13.50
N LYS A 279 -37.56 1.53 -13.29
CA LYS A 279 -37.74 2.63 -14.27
C LYS A 279 -36.53 2.81 -15.21
N GLN A 280 -35.56 1.89 -15.18
CA GLN A 280 -34.39 1.97 -16.07
C GLN A 280 -34.77 1.50 -17.47
N GLU A 281 -34.24 2.20 -18.46
CA GLU A 281 -34.51 1.95 -19.88
C GLU A 281 -33.19 2.08 -20.65
N ARG A 282 -33.08 1.34 -21.75
CA ARG A 282 -31.99 1.51 -22.73
C ARG A 282 -32.57 1.83 -24.09
N PHE A 283 -31.91 2.74 -24.81
CA PHE A 283 -32.17 3.00 -26.22
C PHE A 283 -31.03 2.44 -27.04
N TRP A 284 -31.32 1.54 -27.99
CA TRP A 284 -30.34 1.06 -28.95
C TRP A 284 -30.56 1.69 -30.32
N TYR A 285 -29.46 2.06 -30.95
CA TYR A 285 -29.39 2.64 -32.28
C TYR A 285 -28.48 1.76 -33.13
N ARG A 286 -29.05 1.12 -34.17
CA ARG A 286 -28.32 0.25 -35.10
C ARG A 286 -27.23 1.01 -35.84
N GLU A 287 -27.55 2.22 -36.29
CA GLU A 287 -26.58 3.19 -36.76
C GLU A 287 -26.58 4.37 -35.78
N PRO A 288 -25.54 4.54 -34.94
CA PRO A 288 -24.14 4.17 -35.18
C PRO A 288 -23.64 2.96 -34.35
N ASN A 289 -24.49 1.99 -34.03
CA ASN A 289 -24.22 0.89 -33.10
C ASN A 289 -23.87 1.35 -31.69
N LEU A 290 -24.85 2.00 -31.07
CA LEU A 290 -24.71 2.65 -29.78
C LEU A 290 -25.94 2.38 -28.91
N GLU A 291 -25.71 2.16 -27.63
CA GLU A 291 -26.75 2.08 -26.61
C GLU A 291 -26.62 3.23 -25.59
N ILE A 292 -27.74 3.85 -25.23
CA ILE A 292 -27.81 4.85 -24.16
C ILE A 292 -28.62 4.24 -23.02
N PHE A 293 -28.00 4.10 -21.85
CA PHE A 293 -28.63 3.59 -20.66
C PHE A 293 -29.06 4.73 -19.75
N PHE A 294 -30.28 4.66 -19.22
CA PHE A 294 -30.83 5.69 -18.34
C PHE A 294 -30.96 5.20 -16.90
N ASN A 295 -30.69 6.10 -15.96
CA ASN A 295 -31.05 5.96 -14.55
C ASN A 295 -32.57 6.09 -14.36
N SER A 296 -33.06 5.71 -13.19
CA SER A 296 -34.48 5.84 -12.81
C SER A 296 -34.97 7.30 -12.81
N ASP A 297 -34.06 8.27 -12.69
CA ASP A 297 -34.35 9.71 -12.76
C ASP A 297 -34.27 10.27 -14.20
N GLU A 298 -34.14 9.37 -15.19
CA GLU A 298 -34.04 9.65 -16.62
C GLU A 298 -32.76 10.38 -17.08
N THR A 299 -31.73 10.53 -16.23
CA THR A 299 -30.39 10.92 -16.71
C THR A 299 -29.71 9.77 -17.43
N ILE A 300 -28.75 10.08 -18.30
CA ILE A 300 -27.87 9.07 -18.90
C ILE A 300 -26.96 8.53 -17.80
N LYS A 301 -26.98 7.21 -17.63
CA LYS A 301 -26.12 6.45 -16.72
C LYS A 301 -24.75 6.20 -17.35
N TYR A 302 -24.75 5.59 -18.54
CA TYR A 302 -23.58 5.36 -19.38
C TYR A 302 -24.02 5.23 -20.84
N ILE A 303 -23.06 5.35 -21.74
CA ILE A 303 -23.22 5.10 -23.18
C ILE A 303 -22.33 3.92 -23.54
N MET A 304 -22.84 2.99 -24.34
CA MET A 304 -22.07 1.82 -24.79
C MET A 304 -21.96 1.86 -26.32
N ILE A 305 -20.75 1.67 -26.82
CA ILE A 305 -20.43 1.52 -28.25
C ILE A 305 -20.01 0.07 -28.44
N GLY A 306 -20.52 -0.63 -29.44
CA GLY A 306 -20.23 -2.05 -29.62
C GLY A 306 -20.20 -2.52 -31.06
N LEU A 307 -19.85 -3.81 -31.22
CA LEU A 307 -20.21 -4.65 -32.36
C LEU A 307 -21.67 -5.08 -32.28
#